data_AF-A0A482Z2H7-F1
#
_entry.id   AF-A0A482Z2H7-F1
#
_cell.length_a   1.000
_cell.length_b   1.000
_cell.length_c   1.000
_cell.angle_alpha   90.00
_cell.angle_beta   90.00
_cell.angle_gamma   90.00
#
_symmetry.space_group_name_H-M   'P 1'
#
loop_
_entity.id
_entity.type
_entity.pdbx_description
1 polymer ?
#
loop_
_entity_poly.entity_id
_entity_poly.type
_entity_poly.pdbx_seq_one_letter_code
_entity_poly.pdbx_strand_id
1 'polypeptide(L)' 'LYDWAELKYPEYFPTHQGSMDINGYYARFYQVTDAYIGSLEGSLYVYGAQFGGLLELGELSHWVEEMQKETDNK' A
#
# COMPACT_ATOMS: atom_id res chain seq x y z
N LEU A 1 -5.20 6.18 2.17
CA LEU A 1 -3.93 5.79 1.50
C LEU A 1 -4.05 4.49 0.73
N TYR A 2 -4.38 3.35 1.36
CA TYR A 2 -4.44 2.07 0.62
C TYR A 2 -5.53 2.04 -0.46
N ASP A 3 -6.70 2.63 -0.20
CA ASP A 3 -7.74 2.77 -1.23
C ASP A 3 -7.26 3.61 -2.42
N TRP A 4 -6.44 4.63 -2.18
CA TRP A 4 -5.81 5.41 -3.25
C TRP A 4 -4.79 4.57 -4.02
N ALA A 5 -3.99 3.74 -3.34
CA ALA A 5 -3.07 2.82 -3.99
C ALA A 5 -3.81 1.78 -4.86
N GLU A 6 -4.96 1.28 -4.41
CA GLU A 6 -5.85 0.39 -5.20
C GLU A 6 -6.31 1.04 -6.50
N LEU A 7 -6.64 2.33 -6.46
CA LEU A 7 -7.06 3.09 -7.64
C LEU A 7 -5.89 3.41 -8.58
N LYS A 8 -4.71 3.74 -8.02
CA LYS A 8 -3.55 4.19 -8.79
C LYS A 8 -2.76 3.02 -9.40
N TYR A 9 -2.71 1.89 -8.71
CA TYR A 9 -1.92 0.72 -9.08
C TYR A 9 -2.76 -0.57 -9.08
N PRO A 10 -3.82 -0.65 -9.90
CA PRO A 10 -4.71 -1.82 -9.92
C PRO A 10 -4.01 -3.09 -10.41
N GLU A 11 -2.88 -2.98 -11.12
CA GLU A 11 -2.06 -4.12 -11.52
C GLU A 11 -1.45 -4.87 -10.32
N TYR A 12 -1.23 -4.18 -9.20
CA TYR A 12 -0.74 -4.78 -7.95
C TYR A 12 -1.84 -4.95 -6.92
N PHE A 13 -2.81 -4.03 -6.88
CA PHE A 13 -3.86 -3.94 -5.86
C PHE A 13 -5.27 -3.93 -6.51
N PRO A 14 -5.70 -5.05 -7.13
CA PRO A 14 -6.80 -5.06 -8.11
C PRO A 14 -8.21 -4.95 -7.53
N THR A 15 -8.39 -5.23 -6.24
CA THR A 15 -9.71 -5.23 -5.59
C THR A 15 -9.60 -4.67 -4.19
N HIS A 16 -10.63 -3.98 -3.72
CA HIS A 16 -10.65 -3.48 -2.36
C HIS A 16 -10.56 -4.61 -1.34
N GLN A 17 -9.65 -4.48 -0.37
CA GLN A 17 -9.44 -5.47 0.69
C GLN A 17 -9.59 -4.84 2.07
N GLY A 18 -10.06 -5.65 3.03
CA GLY A 18 -10.07 -5.27 4.43
C GLY A 18 -8.64 -5.22 4.99
N SER A 19 -8.37 -4.25 5.86
CA SER A 19 -7.10 -4.18 6.57
C SER A 19 -7.04 -5.18 7.73
N MET A 20 -5.84 -5.65 8.03
CA MET A 20 -5.53 -6.59 9.10
C MET A 20 -4.21 -6.24 9.76
N ASP A 21 -4.10 -6.55 11.06
CA ASP A 21 -2.85 -6.41 11.81
C ASP A 21 -2.05 -7.71 11.73
N ILE A 22 -0.84 -7.67 11.18
CA ILE A 22 0.06 -8.83 11.09
C ILE A 22 1.44 -8.43 11.58
N ASN A 23 1.92 -9.04 12.67
CA ASN A 23 3.26 -8.79 13.22
C ASN A 23 3.58 -7.29 13.43
N GLY A 24 2.58 -6.49 13.82
CA GLY A 24 2.70 -5.04 14.03
C GLY A 24 2.45 -4.18 12.79
N TYR A 25 2.34 -4.78 11.60
CA TYR A 25 1.94 -4.07 10.39
C TYR A 25 0.43 -3.92 10.35
N TYR A 26 -0.05 -2.71 10.07
CA TYR A 26 -1.40 -2.50 9.55
C TYR A 26 -1.33 -2.72 8.04
N ALA A 27 -1.90 -3.81 7.52
CA ALA A 27 -1.68 -4.26 6.15
C ALA A 27 -2.96 -4.73 5.45
N ARG A 28 -2.90 -4.85 4.12
CA ARG A 28 -3.90 -5.50 3.28
C ARG A 28 -3.24 -6.54 2.40
N PHE A 29 -3.95 -7.64 2.18
CA PHE A 29 -3.50 -8.74 1.33
C PHE A 29 -4.40 -8.86 0.10
N TYR A 30 -3.79 -8.90 -1.08
CA TYR A 30 -4.47 -9.04 -2.36
C TYR A 30 -4.18 -10.43 -2.93
N GLN A 31 -5.14 -11.35 -2.74
CA GLN A 31 -4.97 -12.76 -3.11
C GLN A 31 -4.71 -12.98 -4.61
N VAL A 32 -5.24 -12.12 -5.48
CA VAL A 32 -5.09 -12.25 -6.95
C VAL A 32 -3.62 -12.04 -7.39
N THR A 33 -2.92 -11.13 -6.74
CA THR A 33 -1.54 -10.72 -7.08
C THR A 33 -0.51 -11.25 -6.09
N ASP A 34 -0.95 -11.99 -5.07
CA ASP A 34 -0.15 -12.42 -3.92
C ASP A 34 0.68 -11.28 -3.31
N ALA A 35 0.07 -10.08 -3.27
CA ALA A 35 0.72 -8.85 -2.86
C ALA A 35 0.20 -8.37 -1.52
N TYR A 36 1.07 -7.74 -0.75
CA TYR A 36 0.71 -6.99 0.44
C TYR A 36 1.11 -5.53 0.28
N ILE A 37 0.28 -4.64 0.83
CA ILE A 37 0.67 -3.28 1.17
C ILE A 37 0.44 -3.11 2.68
N GLY A 38 1.35 -2.45 3.37
CA GLY A 38 1.19 -2.23 4.79
C GLY A 38 2.07 -1.13 5.32
N SER A 39 1.82 -0.72 6.54
CA SER A 39 2.63 0.26 7.23
C SER A 39 3.04 -0.21 8.61
N LEU A 40 4.27 0.12 8.97
CA LEU A 40 4.88 -0.16 10.26
C LEU A 40 5.73 1.04 10.65
N GLU A 41 5.60 1.48 11.91
CA GLU A 41 6.46 2.54 12.51
C GLU A 41 6.61 3.82 11.67
N GLY A 42 5.58 4.19 10.91
CA GLY A 42 5.58 5.41 10.09
C GLY A 42 6.12 5.24 8.66
N SER A 43 6.58 4.05 8.28
CA SER A 43 6.97 3.72 6.91
C SER A 43 5.89 2.90 6.19
N LEU A 44 5.85 3.05 4.86
CA LEU A 44 5.01 2.26 3.95
C LEU A 44 5.85 1.14 3.33
N TYR A 45 5.27 -0.04 3.22
CA TYR A 45 5.90 -1.24 2.69
C TYR A 45 4.98 -1.93 1.69
N VAL A 46 5.60 -2.62 0.74
CA VAL A 46 4.94 -3.63 -0.08
C VAL A 46 5.69 -4.94 0.00
N TYR A 47 4.97 -6.05 -0.12
CA TYR A 47 5.58 -7.38 -0.15
C TYR A 47 4.94 -8.21 -1.27
N GLY A 48 5.78 -8.92 -2.02
CA GLY A 48 5.35 -9.79 -3.10
C GLY A 48 6.52 -10.17 -4.00
N ALA A 49 6.40 -11.30 -4.71
CA ALA A 49 7.46 -11.77 -5.61
C ALA A 49 7.79 -10.74 -6.72
N GLN A 50 6.78 -10.02 -7.20
CA GLN A 50 6.90 -8.92 -8.17
C GLN A 50 7.74 -7.73 -7.67
N PHE A 51 7.87 -7.56 -6.35
CA PHE A 51 8.68 -6.52 -5.74
C PHE A 51 10.06 -7.04 -5.29
N GLY A 52 10.36 -8.32 -5.53
CA GLY A 52 11.59 -8.97 -5.05
C GLY A 52 11.56 -9.32 -3.55
N GLY A 53 10.37 -9.41 -2.95
CA GLY A 53 10.19 -9.64 -1.51
C GLY A 53 9.62 -8.40 -0.81
N LEU A 54 10.12 -8.12 0.40
CA LEU A 54 9.72 -6.93 1.16
C LEU A 54 10.47 -5.71 0.64
N LEU A 55 9.72 -4.69 0.24
CA LEU A 55 10.23 -3.41 -0.23
C LEU A 55 9.67 -2.28 0.63
N GLU A 56 10.55 -1.44 1.17
CA GLU A 56 10.18 -0.20 1.82
C GLU A 56 9.99 0.90 0.76
N LEU A 57 8.85 1.58 0.80
CA LEU A 57 8.49 2.68 -0.09
C LEU A 57 8.77 4.06 0.52
N GLY A 58 9.24 4.12 1.77
CA GLY A 58 9.54 5.34 2.51
C GLY A 58 8.42 5.77 3.46
N GLU A 59 8.53 6.99 4.00
CA GLU A 59 7.64 7.49 5.05
C GLU A 59 6.17 7.60 4.59
N LEU A 60 5.25 7.22 5.47
CA LEU A 60 3.82 7.37 5.27
C LEU A 60 3.41 8.82 5.03
N SER A 61 4.04 9.78 5.72
CA SER A 61 3.81 11.22 5.57
C SER A 61 3.95 11.66 4.12
N HIS A 62 5.04 11.24 3.47
CA HIS A 62 5.32 11.53 2.07
C HIS A 62 4.21 11.01 1.15
N TRP A 63 3.76 9.78 1.36
CA TRP A 63 2.70 9.17 0.55
C TRP A 63 1.31 9.78 0.79
N VAL A 64 1.03 10.22 2.02
CA VAL A 64 -0.19 10.95 2.34
C VAL A 64 -0.21 12.31 1.64
N GLU A 65 0.91 13.03 1.64
CA GLU A 65 1.05 14.29 0.91
C GLU A 65 0.86 14.10 -0.60
N GLU A 66 1.46 13.05 -1.18
CA GLU A 66 1.33 12.73 -2.60
C GLU A 66 -0.13 12.44 -2.99
N MET A 67 -0.82 11.61 -2.20
CA MET A 67 -2.25 11.32 -2.38
C MET A 67 -3.11 12.59 -2.30
N GLN A 68 -2.80 13.50 -1.38
CA GLN A 68 -3.53 14.76 -1.20
C GLN A 68 -3.33 15.69 -2.40
N LYS A 69 -2.09 15.88 -2.88
CA LYS A 69 -1.79 16.70 -4.06
C LYS A 69 -2.56 16.24 -5.30
N GLU A 70 -2.74 14.93 -5.47
CA GLU A 70 -3.54 14.39 -6.58
C GLU A 70 -5.03 14.62 -6.44
N THR A 71 -5.53 14.64 -5.20
CA THR A 71 -6.95 14.85 -4.91
C THR A 71 -7.32 16.33 -5.07
N ASP A 72 -6.44 17.25 -4.66
CA ASP A 72 -6.65 18.70 -4.74
C ASP A 72 -6.51 19.26 -6.17
N ASN A 73 -5.83 18.52 -7.07
CA ASN A 73 -5.65 18.89 -8.48
C ASN A 73 -6.78 18.39 -9.41
N LYS A 74 -7.87 17.82 -8.86
CA LYS A 74 -9.06 17.36 -9.58
C LYS A 74 -10.27 18.25 -9.31
#